data_AF-R7U1B1-F1
#
_entry.id   AF-R7U1B1-F1
#
_cell.length_a   1.000
_cell.length_b   1.000
_cell.length_c   1.000
_cell.angle_alpha   90.00
_cell.angle_beta   90.00
_cell.angle_gamma   90.00
#
_symmetry.space_group_name_H-M   'P 1'
#
loop_
_entity.id
_entity.type
_entity.pdbx_description
1 polymer ?
#
loop_
_entity_poly.entity_id
_entity_poly.type
_entity_poly.pdbx_seq_one_letter_code
_entity_poly.pdbx_strand_id
1 'polypeptide(L)' 'IDIKRENEAMKESNTCKVCFDAEVNCVFLPCGHLVCCMSCAEQVSNCPLCRTSI' A
#
# COMPACT_ATOMS: atom_id res chain seq x y z
N ILE A 1 -27.18 -2.09 2.66
CA ILE A 1 -25.79 -2.45 2.29
C ILE A 1 -25.59 -1.85 0.91
N ASP A 2 -24.79 -0.78 0.80
CA ASP A 2 -24.52 -0.11 -0.48
C ASP A 2 -23.23 -0.68 -1.07
N ILE A 3 -23.40 -1.65 -1.99
CA ILE A 3 -22.30 -2.40 -2.59
C ILE A 3 -21.33 -1.49 -3.36
N LYS A 4 -21.79 -0.34 -3.88
CA LYS A 4 -20.91 0.57 -4.63
C LYS A 4 -19.85 1.19 -3.72
N ARG A 5 -20.27 1.64 -2.53
CA ARG A 5 -19.39 2.25 -1.54
C ARG A 5 -18.35 1.25 -1.01
N GLU A 6 -18.76 0.00 -0.79
CA GLU A 6 -17.84 -1.06 -0.35
C GLU A 6 -16.79 -1.41 -1.41
N ASN A 7 -17.20 -1.48 -2.69
CA ASN A 7 -16.28 -1.71 -3.80
C ASN A 7 -15.26 -0.57 -3.97
N GLU A 8 -15.69 0.68 -3.79
CA GLU A 8 -14.80 1.84 -3.83
C GLU A 8 -13.79 1.82 -2.68
N ALA A 9 -14.24 1.50 -1.46
CA ALA A 9 -13.36 1.37 -0.30
C ALA A 9 -12.32 0.25 -0.48
N MET A 10 -12.71 -0.89 -1.07
CA MET A 10 -11.78 -1.98 -1.40
C MET A 10 -10.75 -1.56 -2.44
N LYS A 11 -11.17 -0.88 -3.51
CA LYS A 11 -10.24 -0.36 -4.53
C LYS A 11 -9.25 0.63 -3.93
N GLU A 12 -9.75 1.55 -3.11
CA GLU A 12 -8.89 2.53 -2.45
C GLU A 12 -7.89 1.83 -1.55
N SER A 13 -8.31 0.86 -0.73
CA SER A 13 -7.39 0.10 0.13
C SER A 13 -6.36 -0.73 -0.64
N ASN A 14 -6.67 -1.16 -1.87
CA ASN A 14 -5.75 -1.89 -2.74
C ASN A 14 -4.84 -0.98 -3.62
N THR A 15 -4.96 0.35 -3.49
CA THR A 15 -4.16 1.31 -4.27
C THR A 15 -2.94 1.79 -3.48
N CYS A 16 -1.79 1.87 -4.14
CA CYS A 16 -0.52 2.33 -3.57
C CYS A 16 -0.67 3.70 -2.90
N LYS A 17 -0.27 3.78 -1.62
CA LYS A 17 -0.40 5.01 -0.82
C LYS A 17 0.72 6.02 -1.03
N VAL A 18 1.62 5.75 -1.97
CA VAL A 18 2.73 6.63 -2.33
C VAL A 18 2.44 7.32 -3.67
N CYS A 19 2.19 6.55 -4.73
CA CYS A 19 1.91 7.12 -6.05
C CYS A 19 0.41 7.34 -6.34
N PHE A 20 -0.50 6.73 -5.56
CA PHE A 20 -1.95 6.80 -5.76
C PHE A 20 -2.43 6.30 -7.14
N ASP A 21 -1.65 5.42 -7.77
CA ASP A 21 -1.90 4.94 -9.14
C ASP A 21 -1.90 3.41 -9.19
N ALA A 22 -0.73 2.80 -9.02
CA ALA A 22 -0.59 1.34 -9.11
C ALA A 22 -1.21 0.60 -7.91
N GLU A 23 -1.58 -0.67 -8.11
CA GLU A 23 -2.01 -1.56 -7.03
C GLU A 23 -0.87 -1.86 -6.05
N VAL A 24 -1.24 -2.10 -4.79
CA VAL A 24 -0.31 -2.54 -3.76
C VAL A 24 0.13 -3.98 -4.06
N ASN A 25 1.44 -4.22 -4.13
CA ASN A 25 1.99 -5.55 -4.46
C ASN A 25 3.32 -5.87 -3.77
N CYS A 26 3.71 -5.11 -2.74
CA CYS A 26 4.96 -5.31 -2.00
C CYS A 26 4.73 -5.31 -0.48
N VAL A 27 5.29 -6.30 0.22
CA VAL A 27 5.26 -6.42 1.68
C VAL A 27 6.60 -5.95 2.26
N PHE A 28 6.56 -5.03 3.22
CA PHE A 28 7.75 -4.58 3.95
C PHE A 28 8.08 -5.52 5.10
N LEU A 29 9.30 -6.04 5.18
CA LEU A 29 9.79 -6.83 6.31
C LEU A 29 10.70 -5.97 7.21
N PRO A 30 10.74 -6.21 8.53
CA PRO A 30 10.02 -7.24 9.28
C PRO A 30 8.58 -6.84 9.67
N CYS A 31 8.11 -5.63 9.35
CA CYS A 31 6.83 -5.13 9.89
C CYS A 31 5.56 -5.73 9.27
N GLY A 32 5.64 -6.35 8.09
CA GLY A 32 4.54 -7.04 7.41
C GLY A 32 3.52 -6.15 6.72
N HIS A 33 3.73 -4.83 6.64
CA HIS A 33 2.75 -3.92 6.04
C HIS A 33 2.77 -3.98 4.50
N LEU A 34 1.58 -4.09 3.90
CA LEU A 34 1.32 -4.08 2.46
C LEU A 34 0.70 -2.73 2.10
N VAL A 35 1.52 -1.75 1.68
CA VAL A 35 1.06 -0.33 1.56
C VAL A 35 1.44 0.40 0.28
N CYS A 36 2.38 -0.13 -0.51
CA CYS A 36 2.74 0.47 -1.79
C CYS A 36 3.05 -0.55 -2.88
N CYS A 37 3.13 -0.07 -4.12
CA CYS A 37 3.63 -0.85 -5.24
C CYS A 37 5.16 -1.01 -5.18
N MET A 38 5.69 -1.98 -5.93
CA MET A 38 7.12 -2.31 -5.99
C MET A 38 7.99 -1.11 -6.40
N SER A 39 7.57 -0.32 -7.39
CA SER A 39 8.34 0.84 -7.86
C SER A 39 8.48 1.95 -6.81
N CYS A 40 7.50 2.09 -5.91
CA CYS A 40 7.60 3.00 -4.77
C CYS A 40 8.41 2.36 -3.63
N ALA A 41 8.34 1.04 -3.45
CA ALA A 41 9.09 0.32 -2.43
C ALA A 41 10.61 0.41 -2.64
N GLU A 42 11.06 0.38 -3.90
CA GLU A 42 12.49 0.51 -4.26
C GLU A 42 13.09 1.89 -3.95
N GLN A 43 12.26 2.91 -3.71
CA GLN A 43 12.68 4.30 -3.47
C GLN A 43 12.69 4.67 -1.98
N VAL A 44 12.40 3.74 -1.08
CA VAL A 44 12.33 3.98 0.37
C VAL A 44 13.21 3.02 1.14
N SER A 45 13.73 3.47 2.29
CA SER A 45 14.51 2.63 3.23
C SER A 45 13.73 2.27 4.50
N ASN A 46 12.51 2.81 4.64
CA ASN A 46 11.63 2.62 5.78
C ASN A 46 10.20 2.39 5.28
N CYS A 47 9.45 1.52 5.96
CA CYS A 47 8.05 1.30 5.68
C CYS A 47 7.26 2.63 5.74
N PRO A 48 6.51 3.02 4.70
CA PRO A 48 5.76 4.28 4.69
C PRO A 48 4.69 4.40 5.80
N LEU A 49 4.20 3.27 6.34
CA LEU A 49 3.15 3.26 7.36
C LEU A 49 3.69 3.38 8.78
N CYS A 50 4.64 2.52 9.15
CA CYS A 50 5.13 2.39 10.52
C CYS A 50 6.58 2.85 10.72
N ARG A 51 7.26 3.25 9.64
CA ARG A 51 8.65 3.74 9.61
C ARG A 51 9.72 2.74 10.05
N THR A 52 9.36 1.47 10.27
CA THR A 52 10.33 0.37 10.48
C THR A 52 11.27 0.29 9.29
N SER A 53 12.58 0.20 9.53
CA SER A 53 13.58 -0.01 8.48
C SER A 53 13.37 -1.36 7.79
N ILE A 54 13.63 -1.37 6.48
CA ILE A 54 13.40 -2.50 5.56
C ILE A 54 14.73 -3.12 5.16
#